data_AF-A0A924BJ20-F1
#
_entry.id   AF-A0A924BJ20-F1
#
_cell.length_a   1.000
_cell.length_b   1.000
_cell.length_c   1.000
_cell.angle_alpha   90.00
_cell.angle_beta   90.00
_cell.angle_gamma   90.00
#
_symmetry.space_group_name_H-M   'P 1'
#
loop_
_entity.id
_entity.type
_entity.pdbx_description
1 polymer ?
#
loop_
_entity_poly.entity_id
_entity_poly.type
_entity_poly.pdbx_seq_one_letter_code
_entity_poly.pdbx_strand_id
1 'polypeptide(L)'
;MKKEFTIRNLKKDQFAPFNASEEELVSFALDESGLLDDTTIINDQQARELVKSFYKKRENFRQNTRLGHILVKEYDISKENLIKALSYHEETGCPIGESFIKLNICTREQIEEALITQSQMRTYIR
;
A
#
# COMPACT_ATOMS: atom_id res chain seq x y z
N MET A 1 19.75 -34.22 5.61
CA MET A 1 18.56 -34.35 6.48
C MET A 1 17.76 -33.05 6.34
N LYS A 2 16.54 -33.10 5.80
CA LYS A 2 15.67 -31.92 5.71
C LYS A 2 15.31 -31.53 7.15
N LYS A 3 15.74 -30.34 7.59
CA LYS A 3 15.34 -29.80 8.90
C LYS A 3 14.07 -29.01 8.70
N GLU A 4 13.04 -29.34 9.47
CA GLU A 4 11.78 -28.61 9.46
C GLU A 4 11.72 -27.70 10.66
N PHE A 5 11.22 -26.49 10.44
CA PHE A 5 11.05 -25.47 11.47
C PHE A 5 9.57 -25.07 11.49
N THR A 6 9.05 -24.84 12.69
CA THR A 6 7.69 -24.33 12.89
C THR A 6 7.76 -22.92 13.44
N ILE A 7 7.02 -22.01 12.82
CA ILE A 7 6.82 -20.63 13.29
C ILE A 7 5.41 -20.55 13.87
N ARG A 8 5.26 -19.87 15.02
CA ARG A 8 3.96 -19.67 15.69
C ARG A 8 3.82 -18.20 16.07
N ASN A 9 2.57 -17.74 16.20
CA ASN A 9 2.22 -16.39 16.66
C ASN A 9 2.74 -15.26 15.75
N LEU A 10 2.66 -15.42 14.42
CA LEU A 10 2.96 -14.36 13.46
C LEU A 10 1.94 -13.22 13.59
N LYS A 11 2.42 -11.97 13.62
CA LYS A 11 1.59 -10.75 13.66
C LYS A 11 0.94 -10.44 12.30
N LYS A 12 0.11 -11.35 11.78
CA LYS A 12 -0.49 -11.21 10.45
C LYS A 12 -1.47 -10.03 10.33
N ASP A 13 -2.10 -9.64 11.44
CA ASP A 13 -3.15 -8.61 11.42
C ASP A 13 -2.62 -7.24 10.98
N GLN A 14 -1.35 -6.94 11.27
CA GLN A 14 -0.69 -5.70 10.80
C GLN A 14 -0.54 -5.65 9.27
N PHE A 15 -0.57 -6.81 8.60
CA PHE A 15 -0.40 -6.96 7.16
C PHE A 15 -1.70 -7.34 6.43
N ALA A 16 -2.80 -7.51 7.18
CA ALA A 16 -4.12 -7.79 6.64
C ALA A 16 -4.58 -6.78 5.55
N PRO A 17 -4.29 -5.46 5.65
CA PRO A 17 -4.77 -4.49 4.66
C PRO A 17 -4.31 -4.72 3.21
N PHE A 18 -3.23 -5.47 3.00
CA PHE A 18 -2.75 -5.82 1.67
C PHE A 18 -2.66 -7.33 1.42
N ASN A 19 -3.33 -8.11 2.27
CA ASN A 19 -3.54 -9.55 2.09
C ASN A 19 -2.25 -10.34 1.87
N ALA A 20 -1.24 -10.09 2.70
CA ALA A 20 0.00 -10.87 2.71
C ALA A 20 -0.25 -12.26 3.32
N SER A 21 0.25 -13.32 2.66
CA SER A 21 0.22 -14.68 3.22
C SER A 21 1.27 -14.86 4.31
N GLU A 22 1.12 -15.90 5.12
CA GLU A 22 2.09 -16.20 6.18
C GLU A 22 3.47 -16.53 5.59
N GLU A 23 3.52 -17.25 4.46
CA GLU A 23 4.75 -17.53 3.71
C GLU A 23 5.41 -16.25 3.19
N GLU A 24 4.63 -15.31 2.67
CA GLU A 24 5.13 -14.01 2.23
C GLU A 24 5.77 -13.24 3.40
N LEU A 25 5.14 -13.24 4.57
CA LEU A 25 5.68 -12.58 5.77
C LEU A 25 6.98 -13.23 6.25
N VAL A 26 7.02 -14.56 6.29
CA VAL A 26 8.23 -15.30 6.66
C VAL A 26 9.34 -15.04 5.64
N SER A 27 9.02 -15.07 4.35
CA SER A 27 10.00 -14.81 3.28
C SER A 27 10.57 -13.39 3.39
N PHE A 28 9.73 -12.39 3.65
CA PHE A 28 10.13 -11.00 3.83
C PHE A 28 11.05 -10.83 5.05
N ALA A 29 10.71 -11.43 6.20
CA ALA A 29 11.55 -11.35 7.39
C ALA A 29 12.94 -12.00 7.20
N LEU A 30 13.00 -13.11 6.45
CA LEU A 30 14.26 -13.76 6.10
C LEU A 30 15.06 -12.94 5.08
N ASP A 31 14.40 -12.28 4.14
CA ASP A 31 15.05 -11.41 3.15
C ASP A 31 15.71 -10.20 3.83
N GLU A 32 14.96 -9.49 4.69
CA GLU A 32 15.43 -8.31 5.43
C GLU A 32 16.60 -8.64 6.38
N SER A 33 16.67 -9.87 6.88
CA SER A 33 17.78 -10.34 7.72
C SER A 33 18.98 -10.88 6.91
N GLY A 34 18.87 -10.93 5.59
CA GLY A 34 19.91 -11.46 4.70
C GLY A 34 20.08 -12.98 4.78
N LEU A 35 19.06 -13.71 5.25
CA LEU A 35 19.07 -15.16 5.44
C LEU A 35 18.57 -15.94 4.22
N LEU A 36 18.03 -15.27 3.20
CA LEU A 36 17.59 -15.92 1.97
C LEU A 36 18.73 -16.12 0.96
N ASP A 37 18.83 -17.34 0.47
CA ASP A 37 19.53 -17.68 -0.77
C ASP A 37 18.54 -17.97 -1.92
N ASP A 38 19.05 -18.17 -3.13
CA ASP A 38 18.23 -18.44 -4.31
C ASP A 38 17.60 -19.83 -4.34
N THR A 39 17.98 -20.70 -3.41
CA THR A 39 17.47 -22.07 -3.25
C THR A 39 16.52 -22.22 -2.07
N THR A 40 16.22 -21.13 -1.36
CA THR A 40 15.43 -21.17 -0.14
C THR A 40 13.96 -21.44 -0.45
N ILE A 41 13.40 -22.46 0.20
CA ILE A 41 12.02 -22.92 0.03
C ILE A 41 11.25 -22.74 1.33
N ILE A 42 10.03 -22.19 1.25
CA ILE A 42 9.09 -22.01 2.37
C ILE A 42 7.77 -22.68 1.95
N ASN A 43 7.30 -23.68 2.71
CA ASN A 43 6.08 -24.44 2.40
C ASN A 43 6.00 -24.86 0.92
N ASP A 44 7.07 -25.47 0.43
CA ASP A 44 7.24 -25.94 -0.96
C ASP A 44 7.15 -24.85 -2.05
N GLN A 45 7.23 -23.58 -1.65
CA GLN A 45 7.29 -22.42 -2.56
C GLN A 45 8.67 -21.77 -2.52
N GLN A 46 9.10 -21.20 -3.66
CA GLN A 46 10.36 -20.47 -3.74
C GLN A 46 10.27 -19.15 -2.98
N ALA A 47 11.14 -18.96 -1.99
CA ALA A 47 11.14 -17.78 -1.14
C ALA A 47 11.31 -16.48 -1.94
N ARG A 48 12.14 -16.48 -2.99
CA ARG A 48 12.33 -15.33 -3.87
C ARG A 48 11.04 -14.90 -4.59
N GLU A 49 10.16 -15.84 -4.94
CA GLU A 49 8.87 -15.51 -5.57
C GLU A 49 7.87 -14.95 -4.56
N LEU A 50 7.88 -15.48 -3.34
CA LEU A 50 7.10 -14.97 -2.21
C LEU A 50 7.50 -13.53 -1.86
N VAL A 51 8.80 -13.23 -1.81
CA VAL A 51 9.32 -11.87 -1.58
C VAL A 51 8.86 -10.90 -2.67
N LYS A 52 8.97 -11.29 -3.95
CA LYS A 52 8.49 -10.48 -5.08
C LYS A 52 6.99 -10.20 -4.96
N SER A 53 6.20 -11.22 -4.64
CA SER A 53 4.76 -11.09 -4.43
C SER A 53 4.43 -10.14 -3.27
N PHE A 54 5.13 -10.29 -2.14
CA PHE A 54 4.98 -9.41 -0.97
C PHE A 54 5.24 -7.94 -1.33
N TYR A 55 6.38 -7.64 -1.94
CA TYR A 55 6.72 -6.26 -2.32
C TYR A 55 5.74 -5.67 -3.32
N LYS A 56 5.25 -6.49 -4.27
CA LYS A 56 4.21 -6.06 -5.21
C LYS A 56 2.90 -5.71 -4.50
N LYS A 57 2.44 -6.55 -3.55
CA LYS A 57 1.24 -6.25 -2.75
C LYS A 57 1.42 -4.99 -1.91
N ARG A 58 2.57 -4.86 -1.24
CA ARG A 58 2.92 -3.68 -0.43
C ARG A 58 2.93 -2.40 -1.27
N GLU A 59 3.53 -2.44 -2.46
CA GLU A 59 3.56 -1.29 -3.36
C GLU A 59 2.18 -0.94 -3.89
N ASN A 60 1.39 -1.93 -4.32
CA ASN A 60 0.00 -1.69 -4.73
C ASN A 60 -0.82 -1.03 -3.62
N PHE A 61 -0.65 -1.47 -2.37
CA PHE A 61 -1.29 -0.85 -1.22
C PHE A 61 -0.81 0.60 -1.01
N ARG A 62 0.50 0.86 -1.11
CA ARG A 62 1.04 2.23 -1.08
C ARG A 62 0.46 3.14 -2.16
N GLN A 63 0.22 2.62 -3.36
CA GLN A 63 -0.39 3.38 -4.46
C GLN A 63 -1.87 3.68 -4.16
N ASN A 64 -2.61 2.69 -3.68
CA ASN A 64 -4.03 2.81 -3.37
C ASN A 64 -4.31 3.70 -2.14
N THR A 65 -3.33 3.90 -1.26
CA THR A 65 -3.42 4.82 -0.11
C THR A 65 -3.08 6.27 -0.45
N ARG A 66 -2.74 6.59 -1.70
CA ARG A 66 -2.55 7.98 -2.15
C ARG A 66 -3.89 8.71 -2.13
N LEU A 67 -3.86 10.00 -1.77
CA LEU A 67 -5.07 10.80 -1.59
C LEU A 67 -5.93 10.80 -2.86
N GLY A 68 -5.31 11.01 -4.03
CA GLY A 68 -6.02 10.97 -5.31
C GLY A 68 -6.71 9.62 -5.59
N HIS A 69 -6.10 8.49 -5.23
CA HIS A 69 -6.73 7.18 -5.40
C HIS A 69 -7.91 6.97 -4.44
N ILE A 70 -7.76 7.39 -3.17
CA ILE A 70 -8.85 7.36 -2.19
C ILE A 70 -10.02 8.20 -2.70
N LEU A 71 -9.75 9.41 -3.18
CA LEU A 71 -10.77 10.31 -3.67
C LEU A 71 -11.51 9.77 -4.92
N VAL A 72 -10.77 9.19 -5.88
CA VAL A 72 -11.37 8.51 -7.04
C VAL A 72 -12.26 7.33 -6.61
N LYS A 73 -11.81 6.55 -5.62
CA LYS A 73 -12.52 5.34 -5.17
C LYS A 73 -13.76 5.65 -4.33
N GLU A 74 -13.69 6.61 -3.42
CA GLU A 74 -14.75 6.87 -2.44
C GLU A 74 -15.76 7.92 -2.91
N TYR A 75 -15.37 8.83 -3.81
CA TYR A 75 -16.23 9.93 -4.28
C TYR A 75 -16.43 9.95 -5.81
N ASP A 76 -16.12 8.84 -6.49
CA ASP A 76 -16.33 8.64 -7.93
C ASP A 76 -15.74 9.77 -8.80
N ILE A 77 -14.56 10.28 -8.41
CA ILE A 77 -13.88 11.32 -9.17
C ILE A 77 -13.37 10.75 -10.48
N SER A 78 -13.76 11.38 -11.59
CA SER A 78 -13.27 10.98 -12.90
C SER A 78 -11.76 11.19 -13.04
N LYS A 79 -11.13 10.38 -13.89
CA LYS A 79 -9.70 10.49 -14.19
C LYS A 79 -9.34 11.88 -14.74
N GLU A 80 -10.22 12.49 -15.52
CA GLU A 80 -10.06 13.83 -16.08
C GLU A 80 -10.03 14.88 -14.96
N ASN A 81 -10.89 14.75 -13.95
CA ASN A 81 -10.91 15.66 -12.81
C ASN A 81 -9.66 15.50 -11.93
N LEU A 82 -9.19 14.26 -11.72
CA LEU A 82 -7.90 14.01 -11.07
C LEU A 82 -6.74 14.67 -11.82
N ILE A 83 -6.69 14.55 -13.15
CA ILE A 83 -5.66 15.18 -13.98
C ILE A 83 -5.73 16.70 -13.86
N LYS A 84 -6.91 17.30 -13.94
CA LYS A 84 -7.09 18.76 -13.76
C LYS A 84 -6.57 19.24 -12.41
N ALA A 85 -6.88 18.52 -11.33
CA ALA A 85 -6.40 18.87 -9.99
C ALA A 85 -4.87 18.76 -9.87
N LEU A 86 -4.26 17.75 -10.49
CA LEU A 86 -2.80 17.58 -10.53
C LEU A 86 -2.13 18.72 -11.33
N SER A 87 -2.64 19.05 -12.50
CA SER A 87 -2.11 20.17 -13.30
C SER A 87 -2.21 21.49 -12.54
N TYR A 88 -3.35 21.76 -11.89
CA TYR A 88 -3.51 22.97 -11.07
C TYR A 88 -2.53 23.00 -9.89
N HIS A 89 -2.31 21.87 -9.21
CA HIS A 89 -1.31 21.74 -8.15
C HIS A 89 0.11 22.07 -8.65
N GLU A 90 0.51 21.52 -9.79
CA GLU A 90 1.83 21.74 -10.39
C GLU A 90 2.03 23.18 -10.83
N GLU A 91 1.03 23.79 -11.46
CA GLU A 91 1.10 25.17 -11.95
C GLU A 91 1.13 26.20 -10.82
N THR A 92 0.41 25.95 -9.72
CA THR A 92 0.21 26.94 -8.65
C THR A 92 1.02 26.67 -7.38
N GLY A 93 1.57 25.46 -7.22
CA GLY A 93 2.17 24.99 -5.97
C GLY A 93 1.16 24.79 -4.82
N CYS A 94 -0.14 24.94 -5.07
CA CYS A 94 -1.19 24.80 -4.06
C CYS A 94 -1.38 23.34 -3.67
N PRO A 95 -1.53 22.95 -2.39
CA PRO A 95 -1.70 21.55 -2.00
C PRO A 95 -2.79 20.83 -2.80
N ILE A 96 -2.56 19.55 -3.14
CA ILE A 96 -3.46 18.80 -4.03
C ILE A 96 -4.90 18.74 -3.51
N GLY A 97 -5.11 18.58 -2.19
CA GLY A 97 -6.45 18.62 -1.58
C GLY A 97 -7.16 19.97 -1.76
N GLU A 98 -6.41 21.07 -1.63
CA GLU A 98 -6.94 22.43 -1.85
C GLU A 98 -7.23 22.67 -3.34
N SER A 99 -6.44 22.06 -4.23
CA SER A 99 -6.67 22.12 -5.68
C SER A 99 -8.02 21.48 -6.05
N PHE A 100 -8.37 20.33 -5.44
CA PHE A 100 -9.69 19.71 -5.62
C PHE A 100 -10.85 20.61 -5.18
N ILE A 101 -10.70 21.33 -4.06
CA ILE A 101 -11.71 22.26 -3.54
C ILE A 101 -11.85 23.47 -4.47
N LYS A 102 -10.73 24.10 -4.85
CA LYS A 102 -10.72 25.28 -5.72
C LYS A 102 -11.31 25.02 -7.11
N LEU A 103 -11.17 23.79 -7.61
CA LEU A 103 -11.75 23.37 -8.88
C LEU A 103 -13.21 22.90 -8.75
N ASN A 104 -13.81 23.00 -7.56
CA ASN A 104 -15.16 22.49 -7.24
C ASN A 104 -15.34 21.00 -7.59
N ILE A 105 -14.27 20.20 -7.50
CA ILE A 105 -14.30 18.75 -7.73
C ILE A 105 -14.69 18.02 -6.43
N CYS A 106 -14.20 18.50 -5.29
CA CYS A 106 -14.53 17.99 -3.97
C CYS A 106 -14.97 19.11 -3.03
N THR A 107 -15.77 18.76 -2.03
CA THR A 107 -15.99 19.63 -0.87
C THR A 107 -14.85 19.50 0.14
N ARG A 108 -14.79 20.44 1.09
CA ARG A 108 -13.79 20.38 2.17
C ARG A 108 -13.98 19.13 3.03
N GLU A 109 -15.22 18.78 3.33
CA GLU A 109 -15.59 17.62 4.13
C GLU A 109 -15.08 16.32 3.48
N GLN A 110 -15.25 16.18 2.16
CA GLN A 110 -14.75 15.02 1.41
C GLN A 110 -13.21 14.91 1.46
N ILE A 111 -12.50 16.04 1.38
CA ILE A 111 -11.04 16.05 1.52
C ILE A 111 -10.61 15.66 2.94
N GLU A 112 -11.28 16.17 3.97
CA GLU A 112 -11.00 15.85 5.37
C GLU A 112 -11.21 14.36 5.68
N GLU A 113 -12.33 13.79 5.24
CA GLU A 113 -12.63 12.36 5.36
C GLU A 113 -11.60 11.49 4.64
N ALA A 114 -11.21 11.87 3.42
CA ALA A 114 -10.18 11.17 2.66
C ALA A 114 -8.80 11.22 3.33
N LEU A 115 -8.46 12.35 3.97
CA LEU A 115 -7.21 12.52 4.72
C LEU A 115 -7.20 11.68 6.00
N ILE A 116 -8.32 11.59 6.72
CA ILE A 116 -8.47 10.70 7.89
C ILE A 116 -8.23 9.25 7.45
N THR A 117 -8.91 8.84 6.36
CA THR A 117 -8.78 7.50 5.77
C THR A 117 -7.33 7.20 5.36
N GLN A 118 -6.69 8.15 4.67
CA GLN A 118 -5.28 8.03 4.29
C GLN A 118 -4.37 7.87 5.51
N SER A 119 -4.58 8.69 6.54
CA SER A 119 -3.76 8.67 7.76
C SER A 119 -3.83 7.31 8.44
N GLN A 120 -5.05 6.76 8.59
CA GLN A 120 -5.28 5.42 9.13
C GLN A 120 -4.57 4.35 8.29
N MET A 121 -4.71 4.39 6.96
CA MET A 121 -4.07 3.39 6.09
C MET A 121 -2.54 3.45 6.11
N ARG A 122 -1.95 4.65 6.26
CA ARG A 122 -0.49 4.83 6.34
C ARG A 122 0.14 4.21 7.59
N THR A 123 -0.65 3.98 8.65
CA THR A 123 -0.14 3.29 9.86
C THR A 123 0.28 1.85 9.57
N TYR A 124 -0.25 1.22 8.52
CA TYR A 124 0.08 -0.16 8.13
C TYR A 124 1.29 -0.26 7.18
N ILE A 125 1.79 0.87 6.67
CA ILE A 125 2.90 0.92 5.71
C ILE A 125 4.23 1.33 6.38
N ARG A 126 4.17 1.90 7.59
CA ARG A 126 5.35 2.25 8.39
C ARG A 126 6.03 1.02 8.97
#